data_AF-A0A2G1YX80-F1
#
_entry.id   AF-A0A2G1YX80-F1
#
_cell.length_a   1.000
_cell.length_b   1.000
_cell.length_c   1.000
_cell.angle_alpha   90.00
_cell.angle_beta   90.00
_cell.angle_gamma   90.00
#
_symmetry.space_group_name_H-M   'P 1'
#
loop_
_entity.id
_entity.type
_entity.pdbx_description
1 polymer ?
#
loop_
_entity_poly.entity_id
_entity_poly.type
_entity_poly.pdbx_seq_one_letter_code
_entity_poly.pdbx_strand_id
1 'polypeptide(L)'
;MRDFPPEFAAHINGEATTLCWGWKLIRTDGAVFGFTEHDQDLIVGGITYQAASGFSPSDIDSRLGFALDNSSVQGLLSSDVITDGDIRAGKYDSAVVEITRVNWMQPNVSGLIWAGKLGEIKINDGHFEAELVGHAAVLERATGRVFARGCDASFGDSRCGLNADDFPNSKACPRTYEACQSQFDNAVNFRGFPYMIGEDAAHAAPRENDNKDGASRY
;
A
#
# COMPACT_ATOMS: atom_id res chain seq x y z
N MET A 1 -0.95 22.92 10.92
CA MET A 1 0.50 23.16 10.91
C MET A 1 1.16 21.82 11.18
N ARG A 2 2.17 21.45 10.40
CA ARG A 2 2.86 20.16 10.59
C ARG A 2 3.80 20.29 11.79
N ASP A 3 3.77 19.30 12.69
CA ASP A 3 4.63 19.29 13.87
C ASP A 3 6.00 18.70 13.52
N PHE A 4 7.06 19.47 13.79
CA PHE A 4 8.44 19.10 13.45
C PHE A 4 9.27 18.95 14.73
N PRO A 5 10.33 18.11 14.73
CA PRO A 5 11.25 18.03 15.85
C PRO A 5 11.75 19.43 16.24
N PRO A 6 11.84 19.77 17.55
CA PRO A 6 12.16 21.13 17.99
C PRO A 6 13.45 21.70 17.40
N GLU A 7 14.50 20.88 17.28
CA GLU A 7 15.78 21.29 16.69
C GLU A 7 15.65 21.62 15.19
N PHE A 8 14.88 20.83 14.45
CA PHE A 8 14.62 21.09 13.04
C PHE A 8 13.74 22.32 12.87
N ALA A 9 12.70 22.47 13.70
CA ALA A 9 11.84 23.65 13.71
C ALA A 9 12.63 24.93 14.03
N ALA A 10 13.57 24.89 14.97
CA ALA A 10 14.45 26.02 15.26
C ALA A 10 15.34 26.37 14.06
N HIS A 11 15.93 25.37 13.40
CA HIS A 11 16.78 25.57 12.23
C HIS A 11 16.05 26.20 11.04
N ILE A 12 14.84 25.72 10.70
CA ILE A 12 14.07 26.28 9.58
C ILE A 12 13.53 27.69 9.85
N ASN A 13 13.45 28.10 11.12
CA ASN A 13 13.06 29.46 11.51
C ASN A 13 14.28 30.41 11.63
N GLY A 14 15.49 29.92 11.38
CA GLY A 14 16.72 30.72 11.36
C GLY A 14 16.87 31.55 10.08
N GLU A 15 17.84 32.48 10.09
CA GLU A 15 18.10 33.40 8.96
C GLU A 15 18.78 32.71 7.76
N ALA A 16 19.52 31.64 8.00
CA ALA A 16 20.20 30.85 6.97
C ALA A 16 19.89 29.37 7.19
N THR A 17 19.63 28.65 6.09
CA THR A 17 19.34 27.22 6.15
C THR A 17 20.36 26.42 5.34
N THR A 18 20.72 25.27 5.86
CA THR A 18 21.67 24.32 5.27
C THR A 18 20.96 23.00 5.00
N LEU A 19 19.86 23.08 4.26
CA LEU A 19 18.95 21.96 4.03
C LEU A 19 19.20 21.32 2.67
N CYS A 20 19.24 19.99 2.65
CA CYS A 20 19.17 19.17 1.45
C CYS A 20 17.93 18.26 1.50
N TRP A 21 17.59 17.65 0.37
CA TRP A 21 16.60 16.57 0.34
C TRP A 21 17.27 15.23 0.65
N GLY A 22 16.59 14.43 1.47
CA GLY A 22 16.92 13.05 1.76
C GLY A 22 15.76 12.14 1.39
N TRP A 23 16.08 10.99 0.80
CA TRP A 23 15.14 9.96 0.39
C TRP A 23 15.54 8.66 1.05
N LYS A 24 14.57 8.01 1.69
CA LYS A 24 14.76 6.68 2.23
C LYS A 24 13.73 5.74 1.64
N LEU A 25 14.23 4.64 1.10
CA LEU A 25 13.46 3.59 0.47
C LEU A 25 13.56 2.32 1.29
N ILE A 26 12.44 1.67 1.58
CA ILE A 26 12.39 0.39 2.30
C ILE A 26 11.63 -0.61 1.43
N ARG A 27 12.34 -1.64 0.94
CA ARG A 27 11.74 -2.73 0.17
C ARG A 27 10.95 -3.68 1.07
N THR A 28 10.06 -4.46 0.46
CA THR A 28 9.23 -5.45 1.15
C THR A 28 10.04 -6.59 1.78
N ASP A 29 11.25 -6.84 1.29
CA ASP A 29 12.22 -7.79 1.86
C ASP A 29 13.07 -7.21 3.01
N GLY A 30 12.84 -5.95 3.39
CA GLY A 30 13.53 -5.26 4.48
C GLY A 30 14.82 -4.55 4.07
N ALA A 31 15.24 -4.59 2.81
CA ALA A 31 16.38 -3.81 2.35
C ALA A 31 16.07 -2.30 2.41
N VAL A 32 17.03 -1.52 2.95
CA VAL A 32 16.91 -0.07 3.14
C VAL A 32 17.96 0.65 2.31
N PHE A 33 17.53 1.68 1.60
CA PHE A 33 18.40 2.52 0.77
C PHE A 33 18.18 3.98 1.14
N GLY A 34 19.27 4.73 1.27
CA GLY A 34 19.25 6.17 1.51
C GLY A 34 19.89 6.90 0.34
N PHE A 35 19.31 8.02 -0.06
CA PHE A 35 19.81 8.88 -1.14
C PHE A 35 19.70 10.33 -0.73
N THR A 36 20.65 11.16 -1.14
CA THR A 36 20.64 12.59 -0.86
C THR A 36 20.94 13.41 -2.12
N GLU A 37 20.33 14.60 -2.20
CA GLU A 37 20.67 15.61 -3.20
C GLU A 37 21.96 16.37 -2.83
N HIS A 38 22.49 16.17 -1.62
CA HIS A 38 23.78 16.72 -1.25
C HIS A 38 24.91 16.07 -2.06
N ASP A 39 26.01 16.79 -2.26
CA ASP A 39 27.17 16.33 -3.02
C ASP A 39 28.08 15.38 -2.22
N GLN A 40 27.74 15.12 -0.94
CA GLN A 40 28.45 14.19 -0.07
C GLN A 40 27.47 13.25 0.65
N ASP A 41 27.94 12.03 0.89
CA ASP A 41 27.18 11.04 1.64
C ASP A 41 26.87 11.55 3.04
N LEU A 42 25.63 11.37 3.49
CA LEU A 42 25.16 11.78 4.81
C LEU A 42 24.73 10.57 5.64
N ILE A 43 24.94 10.60 6.94
CA ILE A 43 24.41 9.57 7.85
C ILE A 43 23.21 10.15 8.60
N VAL A 44 22.01 9.66 8.27
CA VAL A 44 20.75 10.12 8.87
C VAL A 44 20.10 8.94 9.57
N GLY A 45 19.90 9.03 10.89
CA GLY A 45 19.30 7.95 11.68
C GLY A 45 20.03 6.61 11.58
N GLY A 46 21.35 6.63 11.36
CA GLY A 46 22.19 5.43 11.19
C GLY A 46 22.17 4.82 9.78
N ILE A 47 21.43 5.41 8.84
CA ILE A 47 21.39 4.99 7.44
C ILE A 47 22.32 5.90 6.63
N THR A 48 23.12 5.31 5.74
CA THR A 48 23.94 6.08 4.79
C THR A 48 23.08 6.51 3.62
N TYR A 49 22.96 7.82 3.43
CA TYR A 49 22.32 8.46 2.30
C TYR A 49 23.41 8.76 1.28
N GLN A 50 23.38 8.07 0.15
CA GLN A 50 24.41 8.18 -0.87
C GLN A 50 24.17 9.43 -1.72
N ALA A 51 25.23 10.21 -1.97
CA ALA A 51 25.22 11.41 -2.82
C ALA A 51 25.19 11.10 -4.32
N ALA A 52 25.42 9.84 -4.69
CA ALA A 52 25.47 9.40 -6.06
C ALA A 52 24.22 8.60 -6.43
N SER A 53 23.13 9.30 -6.75
CA SER A 53 22.12 8.74 -7.65
C SER A 53 21.00 9.73 -7.94
N GLY A 54 20.71 9.90 -9.23
CA GLY A 54 19.41 10.16 -9.86
C GLY A 54 18.38 11.11 -9.28
N PHE A 55 18.15 11.16 -7.95
CA PHE A 55 17.10 11.89 -7.26
C PHE A 55 17.28 13.41 -7.37
N SER A 56 17.09 13.93 -8.58
CA SER A 56 16.87 15.35 -8.79
C SER A 56 15.38 15.61 -8.58
N PRO A 57 15.00 16.57 -7.73
CA PRO A 57 13.64 17.06 -7.61
C PRO A 57 13.30 17.94 -8.84
N SER A 58 13.37 17.38 -10.04
CA SER A 58 13.22 18.18 -11.27
C SER A 58 11.78 18.67 -11.50
N ASP A 59 10.77 18.18 -10.77
CA ASP A 59 9.38 18.66 -10.91
C ASP A 59 8.56 18.55 -9.60
N ILE A 60 9.18 18.85 -8.45
CA ILE A 60 8.40 19.11 -7.22
C ILE A 60 7.80 20.54 -7.24
N ASP A 61 8.31 21.44 -8.08
CA ASP A 61 7.93 22.86 -8.04
C ASP A 61 6.84 23.24 -9.06
N SER A 62 5.64 23.52 -8.53
CA SER A 62 4.45 24.20 -9.09
C SER A 62 3.11 23.51 -8.76
N ARG A 63 3.12 22.31 -8.17
CA ARG A 63 1.90 21.60 -7.71
C ARG A 63 1.86 21.30 -6.20
N LEU A 64 2.78 21.85 -5.41
CA LEU A 64 2.78 21.81 -3.93
C LEU A 64 1.64 22.63 -3.28
N GLY A 65 0.56 22.90 -4.01
CA GLY A 65 -0.68 23.44 -3.46
C GLY A 65 -1.58 22.30 -2.99
N PHE A 66 -1.50 21.95 -1.70
CA PHE A 66 -2.49 21.21 -0.90
C PHE A 66 -3.06 19.86 -1.40
N ALA A 67 -2.70 19.36 -2.58
CA ALA A 67 -3.15 18.08 -3.13
C ALA A 67 -2.03 17.03 -3.04
N LEU A 68 -1.72 16.62 -1.82
CA LEU A 68 -0.70 15.60 -1.51
C LEU A 68 -1.23 14.16 -1.56
N ASP A 69 -2.40 13.95 -2.17
CA ASP A 69 -3.06 12.64 -2.19
C ASP A 69 -2.71 11.81 -3.44
N ASN A 70 -2.24 12.44 -4.53
CA ASN A 70 -1.99 11.75 -5.81
C ASN A 70 -0.84 12.41 -6.59
N SER A 71 0.37 12.43 -6.03
CA SER A 71 1.54 13.01 -6.70
C SER A 71 2.33 11.94 -7.46
N SER A 72 2.25 11.94 -8.80
CA SER A 72 3.26 11.27 -9.62
C SER A 72 4.57 12.06 -9.49
N VAL A 73 5.59 11.49 -8.84
CA VAL A 73 6.91 12.11 -8.78
C VAL A 73 7.75 11.53 -9.90
N GLN A 74 8.14 12.38 -10.85
CA GLN A 74 9.16 12.03 -11.82
C GLN A 74 10.52 12.23 -11.14
N GLY A 75 11.12 11.12 -10.73
CA GLY A 75 12.50 11.11 -10.26
C GLY A 75 13.32 10.29 -11.24
N LEU A 76 14.42 10.82 -11.75
CA LEU A 76 15.44 9.95 -12.33
C LEU A 76 15.92 9.06 -11.19
N LEU A 77 15.88 7.75 -11.34
CA LEU A 77 16.49 6.86 -10.37
C LEU A 77 17.51 6.03 -11.14
N SER A 78 18.65 6.65 -11.44
CA SER A 78 19.82 5.96 -11.94
C SER A 78 20.82 5.87 -10.79
N SER A 79 20.92 4.68 -10.21
CA SER A 79 21.96 4.32 -9.27
C SER A 79 22.46 2.94 -9.64
N ASP A 80 23.71 2.63 -9.32
CA ASP A 80 24.20 1.25 -9.36
C ASP A 80 23.43 0.32 -8.39
N VAL A 81 22.61 0.91 -7.51
CA VAL A 81 21.88 0.25 -6.43
C VAL A 81 20.46 -0.16 -6.84
N ILE A 82 19.80 0.60 -7.72
CA ILE A 82 18.48 0.29 -8.26
C ILE A 82 18.63 -0.07 -9.72
N THR A 83 18.68 -1.36 -9.99
CA THR A 83 18.88 -1.86 -11.36
C THR A 83 17.54 -2.06 -12.06
N ASP A 84 17.53 -1.90 -13.39
CA ASP A 84 16.38 -2.23 -14.24
C ASP A 84 15.91 -3.69 -14.04
N GLY A 85 16.85 -4.62 -13.83
CA GLY A 85 16.55 -6.02 -13.54
C GLY A 85 15.77 -6.19 -12.23
N ASP A 86 16.09 -5.40 -11.20
CA ASP A 86 15.38 -5.44 -9.93
C ASP A 86 13.98 -4.83 -10.03
N ILE A 87 13.82 -3.74 -10.80
CA ILE A 87 12.50 -3.13 -11.06
C ILE A 87 11.61 -4.11 -11.79
N ARG A 88 12.09 -4.73 -12.87
CA ARG A 88 11.33 -5.73 -13.64
C ARG A 88 10.99 -6.99 -12.84
N ALA A 89 11.80 -7.31 -11.83
CA ALA A 89 11.52 -8.38 -10.88
C ALA A 89 10.50 -7.98 -9.79
N GLY A 90 9.93 -6.77 -9.83
CA GLY A 90 8.94 -6.28 -8.87
C GLY A 90 9.49 -6.05 -7.47
N LYS A 91 10.82 -5.98 -7.32
CA LYS A 91 11.49 -5.88 -6.00
C LYS A 91 11.19 -4.58 -5.25
N TYR A 92 10.78 -3.55 -5.98
CA TYR A 92 10.46 -2.23 -5.46
C TYR A 92 8.94 -1.96 -5.39
N ASP A 93 8.12 -2.94 -5.78
CA ASP A 93 6.67 -2.82 -5.73
C ASP A 93 6.22 -2.59 -4.29
N SER A 94 5.42 -1.55 -4.07
CA SER A 94 4.94 -1.16 -2.74
C SER A 94 6.06 -0.85 -1.72
N ALA A 95 7.29 -0.57 -2.17
CA ALA A 95 8.37 -0.13 -1.30
C ALA A 95 7.96 1.16 -0.59
N VAL A 96 8.27 1.27 0.70
CA VAL A 96 7.99 2.47 1.48
C VAL A 96 9.00 3.55 1.10
N VAL A 97 8.51 4.78 0.93
CA VAL A 97 9.33 5.94 0.64
C VAL A 97 9.11 6.99 1.71
N GLU A 98 10.21 7.50 2.26
CA GLU A 98 10.23 8.64 3.19
C GLU A 98 11.05 9.77 2.56
N ILE A 99 10.44 10.94 2.44
CA ILE A 99 11.09 12.17 1.96
C ILE A 99 11.34 13.07 3.16
N THR A 100 12.60 13.38 3.41
CA THR A 100 13.05 14.19 4.55
C THR A 100 13.77 15.44 4.06
N ARG A 101 13.62 16.53 4.81
CA ARG A 101 14.55 17.66 4.76
C ARG A 101 15.62 17.41 5.82
N VAL A 102 16.88 17.43 5.41
CA VAL A 102 18.03 17.12 6.27
C VAL A 102 18.96 18.32 6.33
N ASN A 103 19.36 18.73 7.53
CA ASN A 103 20.44 19.70 7.69
C ASN A 103 21.77 18.99 7.36
N TRP A 104 22.41 19.30 6.24
CA TRP A 104 23.65 18.62 5.84
C TRP A 104 24.85 18.95 6.75
N MET A 105 24.83 20.10 7.46
CA MET A 105 25.85 20.40 8.48
C MET A 105 25.66 19.57 9.77
N GLN A 106 24.43 19.16 10.07
CA GLN A 106 24.07 18.39 11.25
C GLN A 106 22.99 17.35 10.86
N PRO A 107 23.37 16.22 10.23
CA PRO A 107 22.42 15.27 9.64
C PRO A 107 21.42 14.63 10.63
N ASN A 108 21.68 14.71 11.93
CA ASN A 108 20.73 14.34 12.98
C ASN A 108 19.54 15.30 13.08
N VAL A 109 19.68 16.53 12.60
CA VAL A 109 18.62 17.54 12.54
C VAL A 109 17.90 17.41 11.21
N SER A 110 16.77 16.70 11.22
CA SER A 110 15.95 16.44 10.02
C SER A 110 14.46 16.49 10.32
N GLY A 111 13.66 16.71 9.28
CA GLY A 111 12.20 16.73 9.34
C GLY A 111 11.58 15.90 8.22
N LEU A 112 10.67 14.99 8.57
CA LEU A 112 9.91 14.20 7.61
C LEU A 112 8.87 15.06 6.89
N ILE A 113 9.03 15.22 5.58
CA ILE A 113 8.14 16.00 4.72
C ILE A 113 7.07 15.15 4.07
N TRP A 114 7.32 13.87 3.81
CA TRP A 114 6.30 12.99 3.27
C TRP A 114 6.67 11.53 3.48
N ALA A 115 5.66 10.68 3.61
CA ALA A 115 5.82 9.24 3.63
C ALA A 115 4.68 8.58 2.85
N GLY A 116 5.00 7.50 2.16
CA GLY A 116 4.06 6.73 1.36
C GLY A 116 4.72 5.51 0.74
N LYS A 117 4.23 5.06 -0.40
CA LYS A 117 4.74 3.89 -1.11
C LYS A 117 5.01 4.18 -2.58
N LEU A 118 5.89 3.38 -3.19
CA LEU A 118 5.98 3.29 -4.64
C LEU A 118 4.75 2.58 -5.22
N GLY A 119 4.11 3.22 -6.18
CA GLY A 119 3.06 2.69 -7.04
C GLY A 119 3.64 2.13 -8.33
N GLU A 120 3.03 2.47 -9.47
CA GLU A 120 3.51 2.02 -10.78
C GLU A 120 4.91 2.58 -11.09
N ILE A 121 5.81 1.74 -11.59
CA ILE A 121 7.15 2.14 -12.07
C ILE A 121 7.23 1.91 -13.59
N LYS A 122 7.50 2.98 -14.34
CA LYS A 122 7.68 2.97 -15.80
C LYS A 122 9.13 3.18 -16.15
N ILE A 123 9.65 2.44 -17.11
CA ILE A 123 11.05 2.56 -17.56
C ILE A 123 11.05 3.18 -18.96
N ASN A 124 11.66 4.36 -19.10
CA ASN A 124 11.73 5.16 -20.33
C ASN A 124 13.19 5.53 -20.60
N ASP A 125 13.74 5.13 -21.76
CA ASP A 125 15.05 5.57 -22.28
C ASP A 125 16.23 5.54 -21.26
N GLY A 126 16.30 4.50 -20.43
CA GLY A 126 17.38 4.34 -19.42
C GLY A 126 17.13 5.08 -18.10
N HIS A 127 15.96 5.68 -17.95
CA HIS A 127 15.43 6.26 -16.73
C HIS A 127 14.16 5.53 -16.31
N PHE A 128 13.73 5.73 -15.07
CA PHE A 128 12.42 5.26 -14.65
C PHE A 128 11.65 6.33 -13.92
N GLU A 129 10.33 6.27 -14.02
CA GLU A 129 9.38 7.14 -13.35
C GLU A 129 8.59 6.28 -12.39
N ALA A 130 8.48 6.70 -11.13
CA ALA A 130 7.77 5.95 -10.11
C ALA A 130 6.66 6.80 -9.51
N GLU A 131 5.45 6.25 -9.48
CA GLU A 131 4.33 6.88 -8.81
C GLU A 131 4.54 6.86 -7.28
N LEU A 132 4.27 7.98 -6.61
CA LEU A 132 4.26 8.05 -5.15
C LEU A 132 2.83 8.05 -4.63
N VAL A 133 2.48 6.96 -3.96
CA VAL A 133 1.15 6.75 -3.41
C VAL A 133 1.16 7.12 -1.93
N GLY A 134 0.42 8.17 -1.58
CA GLY A 134 0.30 8.65 -0.20
C GLY A 134 -0.48 7.67 0.69
N HIS A 135 -0.35 7.83 2.02
CA HIS A 135 -1.11 7.03 2.98
C HIS A 135 -2.64 7.18 2.83
N ALA A 136 -3.12 8.33 2.34
CA ALA A 136 -4.54 8.58 2.10
C ALA A 136 -5.15 7.63 1.06
N ALA A 137 -4.37 7.11 0.10
CA ALA A 137 -4.85 6.15 -0.89
C ALA A 137 -5.41 4.86 -0.25
N VAL A 138 -4.96 4.50 0.96
CA VAL A 138 -5.54 3.38 1.72
C VAL A 138 -6.99 3.66 2.12
N LEU A 139 -7.33 4.92 2.39
CA LEU A 139 -8.68 5.36 2.78
C LEU A 139 -9.63 5.42 1.59
N GLU A 140 -9.12 5.62 0.38
CA GLU A 140 -9.93 5.65 -0.86
C GLU A 140 -10.33 4.24 -1.33
N ARG A 141 -9.72 3.20 -0.76
CA ARG A 141 -10.10 1.82 -1.07
C ARG A 141 -11.53 1.58 -0.60
N ALA A 142 -12.38 1.10 -1.49
CA ALA A 142 -13.71 0.61 -1.13
C ALA A 142 -13.57 -0.53 -0.08
N THR A 143 -13.79 -0.19 1.18
CA THR A 143 -13.80 -1.13 2.30
C THR A 143 -15.23 -1.50 2.64
N GLY A 144 -15.53 -2.78 2.68
CA GLY A 144 -16.85 -3.27 3.02
C GLY A 144 -17.00 -4.73 2.65
N ARG A 145 -18.09 -5.32 3.12
CA ARG A 145 -18.48 -6.67 2.72
C ARG A 145 -19.58 -6.56 1.69
N VAL A 146 -19.51 -7.42 0.68
CA VAL A 146 -20.62 -7.63 -0.23
C VAL A 146 -21.53 -8.67 0.40
N PHE A 147 -22.82 -8.34 0.49
CA PHE A 147 -23.83 -9.32 0.83
C PHE A 147 -24.02 -10.25 -0.37
N ALA A 148 -23.41 -11.43 -0.32
CA ALA A 148 -23.49 -12.46 -1.36
C ALA A 148 -23.66 -13.85 -0.75
N ARG A 149 -24.18 -14.80 -1.54
CA ARG A 149 -24.33 -16.20 -1.09
C ARG A 149 -23.00 -16.88 -0.79
N GLY A 150 -21.98 -16.57 -1.57
CA GLY A 150 -20.64 -17.13 -1.38
C GLY A 150 -19.91 -16.56 -0.17
N CYS A 151 -18.99 -17.34 0.39
CA CYS A 151 -18.08 -16.89 1.43
C CYS A 151 -17.17 -15.78 0.89
N ASP A 152 -17.06 -14.67 1.63
CA ASP A 152 -16.18 -13.55 1.31
C ASP A 152 -14.80 -13.63 2.02
N ALA A 153 -14.60 -14.65 2.87
CA ALA A 153 -13.32 -14.90 3.52
C ALA A 153 -12.32 -15.57 2.56
N SER A 154 -11.05 -15.20 2.71
CA SER A 154 -9.95 -15.94 2.08
C SER A 154 -9.74 -17.26 2.83
N PHE A 155 -9.46 -18.33 2.09
CA PHE A 155 -9.20 -19.62 2.70
C PHE A 155 -7.94 -19.54 3.56
N GLY A 156 -8.04 -19.88 4.85
CA GLY A 156 -6.94 -19.75 5.79
C GLY A 156 -6.84 -18.41 6.53
N ASP A 157 -7.68 -17.42 6.20
CA ASP A 157 -7.64 -16.13 6.89
C ASP A 157 -8.27 -16.20 8.30
N SER A 158 -8.08 -15.14 9.09
CA SER A 158 -8.61 -15.05 10.45
C SER A 158 -10.14 -15.13 10.53
N ARG A 159 -10.85 -14.80 9.45
CA ARG A 159 -12.32 -14.87 9.39
C ARG A 159 -12.77 -16.30 9.08
N CYS A 160 -12.02 -17.02 8.25
CA CYS A 160 -12.19 -18.44 7.96
C CYS A 160 -11.86 -19.30 9.18
N GLY A 161 -10.78 -18.98 9.90
CA GLY A 161 -10.36 -19.65 11.13
C GLY A 161 -9.71 -21.02 10.94
N LEU A 162 -9.62 -21.52 9.70
CA LEU A 162 -8.82 -22.69 9.35
C LEU A 162 -7.37 -22.27 9.11
N ASN A 163 -6.44 -23.19 9.31
CA ASN A 163 -5.09 -23.05 8.78
C ASN A 163 -5.04 -23.69 7.39
N ALA A 164 -4.69 -22.92 6.35
CA ALA A 164 -4.64 -23.44 4.98
C ALA A 164 -3.59 -24.54 4.80
N ASP A 165 -2.50 -24.50 5.59
CA ASP A 165 -1.41 -25.48 5.53
C ASP A 165 -1.80 -26.87 6.05
N ASP A 166 -2.94 -26.97 6.76
CA ASP A 166 -3.50 -28.26 7.19
C ASP A 166 -4.13 -29.03 6.01
N PHE A 167 -4.19 -28.42 4.81
CA PHE A 167 -4.79 -28.99 3.61
C PHE A 167 -3.76 -29.07 2.46
N PRO A 168 -3.93 -29.99 1.50
CA PRO A 168 -3.07 -30.05 0.32
C PRO A 168 -3.11 -28.73 -0.47
N ASN A 169 -2.00 -28.31 -1.06
CA ASN A 169 -1.92 -27.10 -1.90
C ASN A 169 -2.92 -27.08 -3.06
N SER A 170 -3.43 -28.24 -3.49
CA SER A 170 -4.47 -28.36 -4.52
C SER A 170 -5.90 -28.18 -3.99
N LYS A 171 -6.10 -28.05 -2.67
CA LYS A 171 -7.42 -27.92 -2.05
C LYS A 171 -7.96 -26.52 -2.30
N ALA A 172 -8.93 -26.43 -3.20
CA ALA A 172 -9.66 -25.21 -3.45
C ALA A 172 -10.85 -25.07 -2.50
N CYS A 173 -11.10 -23.86 -2.00
CA CYS A 173 -12.32 -23.52 -1.28
C CYS A 173 -13.41 -23.13 -2.31
N PRO A 174 -14.52 -23.90 -2.42
CA PRO A 174 -15.60 -23.58 -3.36
C PRO A 174 -16.41 -22.34 -2.96
N ARG A 175 -16.22 -21.84 -1.73
CA ARG A 175 -16.94 -20.71 -1.14
C ARG A 175 -18.46 -20.88 -1.04
N THR A 176 -18.99 -22.09 -1.15
CA THR A 176 -20.40 -22.40 -0.85
C THR A 176 -20.57 -22.89 0.59
N TYR A 177 -21.76 -22.70 1.17
CA TYR A 177 -22.03 -23.11 2.55
C TYR A 177 -21.96 -24.63 2.71
N GLU A 178 -22.54 -25.36 1.76
CA GLU A 178 -22.58 -26.83 1.75
C GLU A 178 -21.16 -27.41 1.68
N ALA A 179 -20.27 -26.81 0.87
CA ALA A 179 -18.88 -27.24 0.81
C ALA A 179 -18.13 -26.89 2.08
N CYS A 180 -18.36 -25.70 2.66
CA CYS A 180 -17.74 -25.28 3.92
C CYS A 180 -18.10 -26.23 5.08
N GLN A 181 -19.35 -26.70 5.09
CA GLN A 181 -19.80 -27.71 6.05
C GLN A 181 -19.25 -29.11 5.72
N SER A 182 -19.54 -29.63 4.53
CA SER A 182 -19.26 -31.04 4.21
C SER A 182 -17.79 -31.36 3.97
N GLN A 183 -16.99 -30.40 3.47
CA GLN A 183 -15.60 -30.64 3.11
C GLN A 183 -14.59 -30.13 4.15
N PHE A 184 -15.00 -29.21 5.02
CA PHE A 184 -14.11 -28.55 5.98
C PHE A 184 -14.63 -28.53 7.41
N ASP A 185 -15.87 -28.99 7.65
CA ASP A 185 -16.56 -28.91 8.95
C ASP A 185 -16.50 -27.52 9.60
N ASN A 186 -16.60 -26.48 8.76
CA ASN A 186 -16.35 -25.09 9.16
C ASN A 186 -17.55 -24.17 8.89
N ALA A 187 -18.77 -24.70 9.00
CA ALA A 187 -19.99 -23.93 8.75
C ALA A 187 -20.13 -22.72 9.71
N VAL A 188 -19.65 -22.85 10.96
CA VAL A 188 -19.73 -21.80 11.99
C VAL A 188 -18.95 -20.55 11.60
N ASN A 189 -17.83 -20.70 10.88
CA ASN A 189 -17.04 -19.57 10.40
C ASN A 189 -17.37 -19.18 8.95
N PHE A 190 -18.45 -19.71 8.36
CA PHE A 190 -18.88 -19.28 7.04
C PHE A 190 -19.24 -17.79 7.06
N ARG A 191 -18.66 -17.03 6.13
CA ARG A 191 -18.84 -15.57 6.08
C ARG A 191 -19.70 -15.08 4.91
N GLY A 192 -20.36 -15.98 4.20
CA GLY A 192 -21.38 -15.62 3.21
C GLY A 192 -22.79 -15.54 3.82
N PHE A 193 -23.78 -15.31 2.95
CA PHE A 193 -25.20 -15.24 3.29
C PHE A 193 -25.97 -16.33 2.53
N PRO A 194 -25.94 -17.60 3.00
CA PRO A 194 -26.40 -18.74 2.20
C PRO A 194 -27.88 -18.67 1.82
N TYR A 195 -28.70 -18.10 2.69
CA TYR A 195 -30.15 -17.99 2.50
C TYR A 195 -30.59 -16.68 1.86
N MET A 196 -29.67 -15.87 1.35
CA MET A 196 -29.99 -14.64 0.64
C MET A 196 -30.94 -14.91 -0.52
N ILE A 197 -32.12 -14.29 -0.46
CA ILE A 197 -33.10 -14.35 -1.54
C ILE A 197 -32.58 -13.59 -2.76
N GLY A 198 -32.83 -14.13 -3.95
CA GLY A 198 -32.50 -13.45 -5.20
C GLY A 198 -33.48 -12.30 -5.48
N GLU A 199 -33.10 -11.42 -6.39
CA GLU A 199 -33.91 -10.27 -6.82
C GLU A 199 -35.30 -10.70 -7.35
N ASP A 200 -35.36 -11.79 -8.13
CA ASP A 200 -36.62 -12.36 -8.62
C ASP A 200 -37.58 -12.72 -7.49
N ALA A 201 -37.07 -13.31 -6.41
CA ALA A 201 -37.87 -13.70 -5.26
C ALA A 201 -38.26 -12.49 -4.39
N ALA A 202 -37.44 -11.44 -4.37
CA ALA A 202 -37.73 -10.20 -3.66
C ALA A 202 -38.83 -9.37 -4.33
N HIS A 203 -38.92 -9.43 -5.66
CA HIS A 203 -39.95 -8.74 -6.45
C HIS A 203 -41.18 -9.61 -6.77
N ALA A 204 -41.15 -10.90 -6.43
CA ALA A 204 -42.27 -11.80 -6.69
C ALA A 204 -43.52 -11.42 -5.88
N ALA A 205 -44.65 -11.23 -6.57
CA ALA A 205 -45.96 -11.17 -5.94
C ALA A 205 -46.48 -12.59 -5.64
N PRO A 206 -47.21 -12.81 -4.54
CA PRO A 206 -47.83 -14.11 -4.25
C PRO A 206 -48.79 -14.53 -5.37
N ARG A 207 -48.65 -15.76 -5.87
CA ARG A 207 -49.56 -16.36 -6.84
C ARG A 207 -50.52 -17.33 -6.14
N GLU A 208 -51.65 -17.60 -6.79
CA GLU A 208 -52.69 -18.47 -6.23
C GLU A 208 -52.17 -19.89 -5.95
N ASN A 209 -51.37 -20.43 -6.88
CA ASN A 209 -50.80 -21.78 -6.81
C ASN A 209 -49.44 -21.88 -6.07
N ASP A 210 -48.97 -20.81 -5.42
CA ASP A 210 -47.73 -20.89 -4.64
C ASP A 210 -47.94 -21.72 -3.37
N ASN A 211 -46.96 -22.57 -3.02
CA ASN A 211 -46.93 -23.24 -1.72
C ASN A 211 -46.60 -22.21 -0.62
N LYS A 212 -47.49 -22.06 0.37
CA LYS A 212 -47.46 -21.01 1.41
C LYS A 212 -47.49 -21.63 2.82
N ASP A 213 -46.68 -22.66 3.02
CA ASP A 213 -46.60 -23.46 4.26
C ASP A 213 -45.56 -22.95 5.28
N GLY A 214 -44.72 -21.98 4.90
CA GLY A 214 -43.66 -21.44 5.75
C GLY A 214 -42.39 -22.31 5.81
N ALA A 215 -42.21 -23.23 4.86
CA ALA A 215 -41.00 -24.06 4.77
C ALA A 215 -39.79 -23.30 4.21
N SER A 216 -38.62 -23.96 4.24
CA SER A 216 -37.43 -23.50 3.52
C SER A 216 -37.75 -23.32 2.03
N ARG A 217 -37.20 -22.25 1.42
CA ARG A 217 -37.26 -22.07 -0.04
C ARG A 217 -36.16 -22.83 -0.79
N TYR A 218 -35.23 -23.45 -0.05
CA TYR A 218 -34.09 -24.21 -0.54
C TYR A 218 -34.13 -25.64 -0.01
#